data_AF-S4RK59-F1
#
_entry.id   AF-S4RK59-F1
#
_cell.length_a   1.000
_cell.length_b   1.000
_cell.length_c   1.000
_cell.angle_alpha   90.00
_cell.angle_beta   90.00
_cell.angle_gamma   90.00
#
_symmetry.space_group_name_H-M   'P 1'
#
loop_
_entity.id
_entity.type
_entity.pdbx_description
1 polymer ?
#
loop_
_entity_poly.entity_id
_entity_poly.type
_entity_poly.pdbx_seq_one_letter_code
_entity_poly.pdbx_strand_id
1 'polypeptide(L)'
;QERAMGTRALWDLLEKEPSEIVMRLASPICGLRPLLQKMEMQRDVLVLLVQVLAKACVCQGNRKSLQHMLSTVKESPFFRRVLPFFVVQMKLENAPEKLGKLSAQIADILALLSTIIGTFPASAIADVSLLLSAVEGSVNYLKLCGVALDAKAEKAYEELKKLTDFLLNKKREGNLRSDAAALRGDPSSRPPEDFHTLSIYPTYADIHEKAEPFIRANVVRGGYPDVATYLDTQFRLLREDFLRPLREGIAELLSVAGHEQQQQRQRRRRYDDIRVYHDVRLVSPSCSSVGIIHNVSFDVRPLRSVRWDNSKRLLFGSLVCLSRDNFDSMLFASVANRGCEDLRQGLVSLCFSKESRRELPDVKPSDVFLMVETTAYFEAYRHVLEGLQEAEEVDFPFRRYIVECQKDVEPPDYLATLPRPKYDFSPVLHTELPDDSYLHLLEPRPMVDVVDARQWPSADDLRLDESQAEALRLALSRELAIIQGPPGT
;
A
#
# COMPACT_ATOMS: atom_id res chain seq x y z
N GLN A 1 25.96 -20.93 -28.26
CA GLN A 1 24.70 -20.80 -29.00
C GLN A 1 23.62 -21.52 -28.20
N GLU A 2 22.69 -20.80 -27.57
CA GLU A 2 21.56 -21.42 -26.88
C GLU A 2 20.62 -22.04 -27.95
N ARG A 3 20.39 -23.35 -27.86
CA ARG A 3 19.53 -24.07 -28.80
C ARG A 3 18.08 -23.82 -28.40
N ALA A 4 17.25 -23.34 -29.34
CA ALA A 4 15.82 -23.14 -29.08
C ALA A 4 15.15 -24.46 -28.66
N MET A 5 14.26 -24.39 -27.68
CA MET A 5 13.51 -25.54 -27.18
C MET A 5 12.69 -26.20 -28.31
N GLY A 6 12.76 -27.53 -28.41
CA GLY A 6 12.01 -28.32 -29.39
C GLY A 6 10.62 -28.72 -28.90
N THR A 7 9.75 -29.15 -29.81
CA THR A 7 8.38 -29.61 -29.50
C THR A 7 8.32 -30.75 -28.49
N ARG A 8 9.26 -31.69 -28.56
CA ARG A 8 9.36 -32.80 -27.60
C ARG A 8 9.63 -32.33 -26.16
N ALA A 9 10.50 -31.31 -26.01
CA ALA A 9 10.80 -30.77 -24.69
C ALA A 9 9.60 -30.01 -24.08
N LEU A 10 8.73 -29.38 -24.90
CA LEU A 10 7.49 -28.78 -24.42
C LEU A 10 6.48 -29.84 -23.95
N TRP A 11 6.40 -30.98 -24.65
CA TRP A 11 5.60 -32.13 -24.20
C TRP A 11 6.10 -32.70 -22.87
N ASP A 12 7.41 -32.91 -22.74
CA ASP A 12 8.03 -33.42 -21.51
C ASP A 12 7.82 -32.46 -20.31
N LEU A 13 7.70 -31.15 -20.57
CA LEU A 13 7.39 -30.16 -19.55
C LEU A 13 5.91 -30.19 -19.13
N LEU A 14 5.01 -30.52 -20.04
CA LEU A 14 3.57 -30.56 -19.77
C LEU A 14 3.20 -31.69 -18.80
N GLU A 15 3.97 -32.77 -18.76
CA GLU A 15 3.81 -33.89 -17.83
C GLU A 15 4.34 -33.62 -16.41
N LYS A 16 5.12 -32.54 -16.21
CA LYS A 16 5.76 -32.22 -14.92
C LYS A 16 4.89 -31.39 -13.99
N GLU A 17 5.25 -31.38 -12.71
CA GLU A 17 4.63 -30.53 -11.69
C GLU A 17 4.89 -29.03 -11.97
N PRO A 18 3.93 -28.13 -11.68
CA PRO A 18 4.05 -26.69 -11.96
C PRO A 18 5.32 -26.03 -11.41
N SER A 19 5.80 -26.47 -10.24
CA SER A 19 7.02 -25.97 -9.61
C SER A 19 8.29 -26.34 -10.37
N GLU A 20 8.35 -27.56 -10.92
CA GLU A 20 9.47 -28.01 -11.74
C GLU A 20 9.47 -27.30 -13.11
N ILE A 21 8.29 -27.04 -13.67
CA ILE A 21 8.13 -26.27 -14.91
C ILE A 21 8.72 -24.87 -14.73
N VAL A 22 8.32 -24.14 -13.67
CA VAL A 22 8.81 -22.79 -13.40
C VAL A 22 10.33 -22.76 -13.22
N MET A 23 10.91 -23.70 -12.45
CA MET A 23 12.35 -23.75 -12.25
C MET A 23 13.13 -24.04 -13.54
N ARG A 24 12.62 -24.96 -14.38
CA ARG A 24 13.25 -25.26 -15.66
C ARG A 24 13.14 -24.10 -16.63
N LEU A 25 11.96 -23.49 -16.75
CA LEU A 25 11.72 -22.35 -17.66
C LEU A 25 12.49 -21.09 -17.24
N ALA A 26 12.70 -20.89 -15.94
CA ALA A 26 13.52 -19.79 -15.42
C ALA A 26 15.04 -20.06 -15.56
N SER A 27 15.46 -21.29 -15.84
CA SER A 27 16.86 -21.61 -16.08
C SER A 27 17.31 -21.07 -17.45
N PRO A 28 18.45 -20.36 -17.53
CA PRO A 28 18.98 -19.87 -18.81
C PRO A 28 19.30 -21.00 -19.80
N ILE A 29 19.47 -22.23 -19.30
CA ILE A 29 19.84 -23.42 -20.09
C ILE A 29 18.66 -23.97 -20.90
N CYS A 30 17.41 -23.60 -20.54
CA CYS A 30 16.19 -24.19 -21.11
C CYS A 30 15.89 -23.77 -22.56
N GLY A 31 16.51 -22.68 -23.05
CA GLY A 31 16.29 -22.20 -24.42
C GLY A 31 14.88 -21.61 -24.67
N LEU A 32 14.19 -21.17 -23.61
CA LEU A 32 12.90 -20.48 -23.69
C LEU A 32 13.04 -19.11 -24.38
N ARG A 33 14.06 -18.33 -24.00
CA ARG A 33 14.34 -17.00 -24.57
C ARG A 33 14.52 -17.04 -26.10
N PRO A 34 15.35 -17.94 -26.69
CA PRO A 34 15.46 -18.04 -28.14
C PRO A 34 14.19 -18.59 -28.83
N LEU A 35 13.34 -19.36 -28.14
CA LEU A 35 12.03 -19.76 -28.68
C LEU A 35 11.07 -18.56 -28.76
N LEU A 36 10.97 -17.77 -27.69
CA LEU A 36 10.10 -16.60 -27.59
C LEU A 36 10.51 -15.43 -28.50
N GLN A 37 11.77 -15.41 -28.96
CA GLN A 37 12.28 -14.42 -29.92
C GLN A 37 11.89 -14.71 -31.38
N LYS A 38 11.38 -15.91 -31.70
CA LYS A 38 10.93 -16.22 -33.06
C LYS A 38 9.69 -15.41 -33.43
N MET A 39 9.75 -14.74 -34.58
CA MET A 39 8.63 -13.92 -35.10
C MET A 39 7.52 -14.78 -35.72
N GLU A 40 7.83 -16.01 -36.12
CA GLU A 40 6.88 -16.97 -36.67
C GLU A 40 7.04 -18.32 -35.97
N MET A 41 5.92 -18.91 -35.57
CA MET A 41 5.87 -20.22 -34.92
C MET A 41 4.78 -21.08 -35.54
N GLN A 42 5.03 -22.38 -35.65
CA GLN A 42 4.01 -23.33 -36.04
C GLN A 42 2.90 -23.39 -34.99
N ARG A 43 1.67 -23.57 -35.46
CA ARG A 43 0.48 -23.52 -34.60
C ARG A 43 0.52 -24.52 -33.44
N ASP A 44 0.97 -25.74 -33.70
CA ASP A 44 1.03 -26.79 -32.68
C ASP A 44 2.03 -26.43 -31.56
N VAL A 45 3.12 -25.74 -31.91
CA VAL A 45 4.11 -25.22 -30.95
C VAL A 45 3.50 -24.13 -30.09
N LEU A 46 2.69 -23.23 -30.70
CA LEU A 46 2.04 -22.13 -29.98
C LEU A 46 1.04 -22.62 -28.95
N VAL A 47 0.20 -23.59 -29.32
CA VAL A 47 -0.79 -24.18 -28.41
C VAL A 47 -0.09 -24.83 -27.21
N LEU A 48 0.95 -25.63 -27.46
CA LEU A 48 1.72 -26.28 -26.40
C LEU A 48 2.45 -25.27 -25.51
N LEU A 49 3.02 -24.21 -26.09
CA LEU A 49 3.69 -23.17 -25.31
C LEU A 49 2.72 -22.44 -24.38
N VAL A 50 1.53 -22.06 -24.87
CA VAL A 50 0.50 -21.40 -24.07
C VAL A 50 0.02 -22.30 -22.93
N GLN A 51 -0.18 -23.59 -23.19
CA GLN A 51 -0.57 -24.57 -22.16
C GLN A 51 0.50 -24.73 -21.08
N VAL A 52 1.77 -24.83 -21.47
CA VAL A 52 2.89 -24.94 -20.53
C VAL A 52 3.00 -23.67 -19.67
N LEU A 53 2.86 -22.49 -20.28
CA LEU A 53 2.89 -21.22 -19.55
C LEU A 53 1.68 -21.07 -18.61
N ALA A 54 0.48 -21.43 -19.06
CA ALA A 54 -0.73 -21.41 -18.22
C ALA A 54 -0.60 -22.38 -17.03
N LYS A 55 -0.05 -23.57 -17.23
CA LYS A 55 0.24 -24.52 -16.15
C LYS A 55 1.29 -23.97 -15.18
N ALA A 56 2.32 -23.30 -15.68
CA ALA A 56 3.33 -22.63 -14.85
C ALA A 56 2.71 -21.51 -13.98
N CYS A 57 1.71 -20.78 -14.51
CA CYS A 57 0.98 -19.74 -13.78
C CYS A 57 0.17 -20.25 -12.58
N VAL A 58 -0.13 -21.56 -12.50
CA VAL A 58 -0.82 -22.19 -11.35
C VAL A 58 0.13 -22.43 -10.17
N CYS A 59 1.44 -22.31 -10.37
CA CYS A 59 2.44 -22.60 -9.33
C CYS A 59 2.38 -21.58 -8.17
N GLN A 60 2.17 -22.08 -6.95
CA GLN A 60 2.25 -21.29 -5.71
C GLN A 60 3.68 -21.21 -5.14
N GLY A 61 4.60 -22.08 -5.59
CA GLY A 61 5.99 -22.12 -5.14
C GLY A 61 6.96 -21.30 -6.02
N ASN A 62 8.05 -20.81 -5.43
CA ASN A 62 9.18 -20.13 -6.10
C ASN A 62 8.81 -18.90 -6.94
N ARG A 63 8.22 -17.90 -6.26
CA ARG A 63 7.71 -16.63 -6.82
C ARG A 63 8.74 -15.86 -7.67
N LYS A 64 10.02 -15.86 -7.29
CA LYS A 64 11.10 -15.17 -8.02
C LYS A 64 11.36 -15.79 -9.40
N SER A 65 11.37 -17.11 -9.47
CA SER A 65 11.56 -17.83 -10.74
C SER A 65 10.36 -17.61 -11.68
N LEU A 66 9.14 -17.61 -11.12
CA LEU A 66 7.93 -17.28 -11.87
C LEU A 66 7.97 -15.84 -12.40
N GLN A 67 8.35 -14.87 -11.56
CA GLN A 67 8.49 -13.46 -11.96
C GLN A 67 9.54 -13.28 -13.07
N HIS A 68 10.70 -13.94 -12.97
CA HIS A 68 11.74 -13.88 -13.99
C HIS A 68 11.27 -14.46 -15.33
N MET A 69 10.57 -15.59 -15.29
CA MET A 69 9.95 -16.20 -16.47
C MET A 69 8.90 -15.27 -17.09
N LEU A 70 7.98 -14.71 -16.29
CA LEU A 70 6.92 -13.82 -16.76
C LEU A 70 7.47 -12.51 -17.34
N SER A 71 8.54 -11.95 -16.74
CA SER A 71 9.26 -10.81 -17.30
C SER A 71 9.84 -11.14 -18.69
N THR A 72 10.46 -12.31 -18.84
CA THR A 72 11.00 -12.78 -20.13
C THR A 72 9.90 -12.98 -21.18
N VAL A 73 8.74 -13.52 -20.79
CA VAL A 73 7.58 -13.70 -21.69
C VAL A 73 7.00 -12.36 -22.11
N LYS A 74 6.79 -11.45 -21.16
CA LYS A 74 6.22 -10.12 -21.40
C LYS A 74 7.08 -9.26 -22.35
N GLU A 75 8.41 -9.32 -22.21
CA GLU A 75 9.34 -8.57 -23.06
C GLU A 75 9.50 -9.17 -24.46
N SER A 76 8.99 -10.38 -24.69
CA SER A 76 9.18 -11.11 -25.94
C SER A 76 8.26 -10.63 -27.08
N PRO A 77 8.72 -10.78 -28.36
CA PRO A 77 7.86 -10.53 -29.52
C PRO A 77 6.70 -11.53 -29.62
N PHE A 78 6.83 -12.72 -28.99
CA PHE A 78 5.73 -13.67 -28.86
C PHE A 78 4.50 -13.02 -28.22
N PHE A 79 4.66 -12.36 -27.06
CA PHE A 79 3.55 -11.74 -26.34
C PHE A 79 2.98 -10.52 -27.08
N ARG A 80 3.85 -9.70 -27.68
CA ARG A 80 3.45 -8.44 -28.34
C ARG A 80 2.85 -8.61 -29.73
N ARG A 81 3.20 -9.68 -30.46
CA ARG A 81 2.85 -9.82 -31.89
C ARG A 81 2.27 -11.18 -32.24
N VAL A 82 2.91 -12.27 -31.81
CA VAL A 82 2.52 -13.63 -32.21
C VAL A 82 1.23 -14.07 -31.55
N LEU A 83 1.07 -13.82 -30.24
CA LEU A 83 -0.12 -14.19 -29.48
C LEU A 83 -1.38 -13.42 -29.93
N PRO A 84 -1.36 -12.08 -30.15
CA PRO A 84 -2.51 -11.37 -30.70
C PRO A 84 -2.90 -11.87 -32.09
N PHE A 85 -1.91 -12.12 -32.96
CA PHE A 85 -2.16 -12.65 -34.30
C PHE A 85 -2.79 -14.04 -34.24
N PHE A 86 -2.28 -14.92 -33.36
CA PHE A 86 -2.84 -16.25 -33.13
C PHE A 86 -4.29 -16.20 -32.66
N VAL A 87 -4.64 -15.32 -31.70
CA VAL A 87 -6.02 -15.15 -31.23
C VAL A 87 -6.95 -14.68 -32.35
N VAL A 88 -6.50 -13.78 -33.23
CA VAL A 88 -7.30 -13.36 -34.39
C VAL A 88 -7.44 -14.50 -35.40
N GLN A 89 -6.37 -15.28 -35.63
CA GLN A 89 -6.37 -16.40 -36.57
C GLN A 89 -7.30 -17.55 -36.12
N MET A 90 -7.53 -17.70 -34.80
CA MET A 90 -8.52 -18.64 -34.25
C MET A 90 -9.94 -18.38 -34.79
N LYS A 91 -10.29 -17.13 -35.15
CA LYS A 91 -11.60 -16.77 -35.71
C LYS A 91 -11.81 -17.27 -37.14
N LEU A 92 -10.74 -17.62 -37.84
CA LEU A 92 -10.79 -18.04 -39.24
C LEU A 92 -11.06 -19.54 -39.40
N GLU A 93 -11.21 -20.28 -38.29
CA GLU A 93 -11.33 -21.73 -38.31
C GLU A 93 -12.76 -22.22 -38.10
N ASN A 94 -13.37 -22.68 -39.19
CA ASN A 94 -14.75 -23.12 -39.24
C ASN A 94 -14.95 -24.64 -38.97
N ALA A 95 -14.05 -25.30 -38.23
CA ALA A 95 -14.13 -26.75 -37.99
C ALA A 95 -14.77 -27.08 -36.62
N PRO A 96 -15.93 -27.77 -36.56
CA PRO A 96 -16.69 -27.98 -35.33
C PRO A 96 -15.97 -28.82 -34.26
N GLU A 97 -15.18 -29.81 -34.66
CA GLU A 97 -14.37 -30.65 -33.74
C GLU A 97 -13.25 -29.86 -33.01
N LYS A 98 -12.86 -28.70 -33.56
CA LYS A 98 -11.84 -27.84 -32.96
C LYS A 98 -12.43 -26.80 -32.02
N LEU A 99 -13.75 -26.56 -32.05
CA LEU A 99 -14.41 -25.51 -31.24
C LEU A 99 -14.27 -25.76 -29.72
N GLY A 100 -14.37 -27.02 -29.27
CA GLY A 100 -14.14 -27.37 -27.86
C GLY A 100 -12.67 -27.22 -27.42
N LYS A 101 -11.71 -27.31 -28.35
CA LYS A 101 -10.29 -27.04 -28.07
C LYS A 101 -10.02 -25.53 -28.02
N LEU A 102 -10.78 -24.72 -28.75
CA LEU A 102 -10.66 -23.25 -28.73
C LEU A 102 -11.08 -22.68 -27.37
N SER A 103 -12.12 -23.22 -26.72
CA SER A 103 -12.55 -22.73 -25.39
C SER A 103 -11.48 -22.98 -24.32
N ALA A 104 -10.84 -24.16 -24.32
CA ALA A 104 -9.71 -24.47 -23.44
C ALA A 104 -8.50 -23.55 -23.72
N GLN A 105 -8.18 -23.30 -25.00
CA GLN A 105 -7.11 -22.39 -25.37
C GLN A 105 -7.38 -20.94 -24.91
N ILE A 106 -8.62 -20.47 -25.00
CA ILE A 106 -8.99 -19.15 -24.46
C ILE A 106 -8.81 -19.12 -22.94
N ALA A 107 -9.18 -20.19 -22.23
CA ALA A 107 -8.98 -20.28 -20.78
C ALA A 107 -7.49 -20.20 -20.41
N ASP A 108 -6.62 -20.91 -21.13
CA ASP A 108 -5.17 -20.88 -20.91
C ASP A 108 -4.58 -19.47 -21.17
N ILE A 109 -5.04 -18.79 -22.22
CA ILE A 109 -4.64 -17.41 -22.51
C ILE A 109 -5.12 -16.46 -21.41
N LEU A 110 -6.36 -16.59 -20.94
CA LEU A 110 -6.91 -15.76 -19.87
C LEU A 110 -6.17 -15.96 -18.54
N ALA A 111 -5.76 -17.19 -18.22
CA ALA A 111 -4.94 -17.49 -17.06
C ALA A 111 -3.58 -16.77 -17.16
N LEU A 112 -2.90 -16.88 -18.31
CA LEU A 112 -1.64 -16.20 -18.56
C LEU A 112 -1.76 -14.67 -18.43
N LEU A 113 -2.79 -14.08 -19.05
CA LEU A 113 -3.03 -12.63 -18.98
C LEU A 113 -3.31 -12.16 -17.55
N SER A 114 -4.13 -12.90 -16.81
CA SER A 114 -4.46 -12.61 -15.41
C SER A 114 -3.23 -12.64 -14.52
N THR A 115 -2.34 -13.62 -14.69
CA THR A 115 -1.10 -13.69 -13.93
C THR A 115 -0.15 -12.57 -14.31
N ILE A 116 0.02 -12.27 -15.61
CA ILE A 116 0.91 -11.20 -16.07
C ILE A 116 0.46 -9.83 -15.54
N ILE A 117 -0.83 -9.48 -15.65
CA ILE A 117 -1.34 -8.19 -15.16
C ILE A 117 -1.30 -8.09 -13.63
N GLY A 118 -1.50 -9.22 -12.93
CA GLY A 118 -1.34 -9.30 -11.48
C GLY A 118 0.10 -9.08 -11.02
N THR A 119 1.08 -9.54 -11.79
CA THR A 119 2.51 -9.31 -11.49
C THR A 119 3.06 -7.96 -11.97
N PHE A 120 2.59 -7.46 -13.12
CA PHE A 120 3.13 -6.26 -13.76
C PHE A 120 2.01 -5.32 -14.27
N PRO A 121 1.20 -4.73 -13.38
CA PRO A 121 0.02 -3.94 -13.75
C PRO A 121 0.33 -2.67 -14.56
N ALA A 122 1.50 -2.06 -14.40
CA ALA A 122 1.83 -0.78 -15.03
C ALA A 122 2.35 -0.93 -16.47
N SER A 123 3.30 -1.85 -16.66
CA SER A 123 3.92 -2.08 -17.97
C SER A 123 3.20 -3.12 -18.82
N ALA A 124 2.36 -4.00 -18.25
CA ALA A 124 1.62 -4.99 -19.04
C ALA A 124 0.29 -4.45 -19.59
N ILE A 125 -0.26 -3.40 -18.99
CA ILE A 125 -1.65 -2.98 -19.24
C ILE A 125 -1.97 -2.68 -20.71
N ALA A 126 -1.04 -2.06 -21.44
CA ALA A 126 -1.26 -1.74 -22.85
C ALA A 126 -1.32 -3.01 -23.72
N ASP A 127 -0.36 -3.92 -23.53
CA ASP A 127 -0.27 -5.17 -24.27
C ASP A 127 -1.41 -6.13 -23.89
N VAL A 128 -1.76 -6.20 -22.60
CA VAL A 128 -2.89 -7.01 -22.10
C VAL A 128 -4.24 -6.45 -22.59
N SER A 129 -4.42 -5.14 -22.63
CA SER A 129 -5.66 -4.52 -23.17
C SER A 129 -5.85 -4.82 -24.66
N LEU A 130 -4.76 -4.81 -25.44
CA LEU A 130 -4.79 -5.19 -26.86
C LEU A 130 -5.20 -6.66 -27.02
N LEU A 131 -4.58 -7.55 -26.24
CA LEU A 131 -4.90 -8.98 -26.24
C LEU A 131 -6.33 -9.26 -25.79
N LEU A 132 -6.80 -8.58 -24.75
CA LEU A 132 -8.17 -8.72 -24.25
C LEU A 132 -9.21 -8.31 -25.30
N SER A 133 -8.94 -7.25 -26.06
CA SER A 133 -9.80 -6.84 -27.19
C SER A 133 -9.83 -7.89 -28.31
N ALA A 134 -8.71 -8.55 -28.58
CA ALA A 134 -8.65 -9.66 -29.55
C ALA A 134 -9.43 -10.89 -29.05
N VAL A 135 -9.32 -11.22 -27.76
CA VAL A 135 -10.05 -12.30 -27.09
C VAL A 135 -11.55 -12.01 -27.08
N GLU A 136 -11.98 -10.78 -26.81
CA GLU A 136 -13.40 -10.38 -26.85
C GLU A 136 -14.04 -10.69 -28.20
N GLY A 137 -13.36 -10.35 -29.29
CA GLY A 137 -13.85 -10.68 -30.62
C GLY A 137 -13.88 -12.19 -30.91
N SER A 138 -13.09 -13.00 -30.21
CA SER A 138 -13.07 -14.48 -30.36
C SER A 138 -14.16 -15.13 -29.51
N VAL A 139 -14.39 -14.60 -28.31
CA VAL A 139 -15.52 -14.95 -27.43
C VAL A 139 -16.85 -14.65 -28.13
N ASN A 140 -16.99 -13.49 -28.77
CA ASN A 140 -18.19 -13.12 -29.50
C ASN A 140 -18.43 -14.05 -30.70
N TYR A 141 -17.37 -14.46 -31.41
CA TYR A 141 -17.47 -15.45 -32.48
C TYR A 141 -17.95 -16.82 -31.97
N LEU A 142 -17.42 -17.32 -30.85
CA LEU A 142 -17.89 -18.58 -30.24
C LEU A 142 -19.35 -18.51 -29.82
N LYS A 143 -19.79 -17.38 -29.26
CA LYS A 143 -21.20 -17.13 -28.92
C LYS A 143 -22.10 -17.16 -30.16
N LEU A 144 -21.66 -16.57 -31.29
CA LEU A 144 -22.37 -16.63 -32.57
C LEU A 144 -22.44 -18.05 -33.15
N CYS A 145 -21.42 -18.87 -32.93
CA CYS A 145 -21.38 -20.27 -33.36
C CYS A 145 -22.16 -21.22 -32.42
N GLY A 146 -22.81 -20.71 -31.37
CA GLY A 146 -23.62 -21.52 -30.44
C GLY A 146 -22.80 -22.37 -29.45
N VAL A 147 -21.50 -22.09 -29.29
CA VAL A 147 -20.64 -22.78 -28.33
C VAL A 147 -20.46 -21.91 -27.09
N ALA A 148 -20.96 -22.38 -25.94
CA ALA A 148 -20.76 -21.71 -24.67
C ALA A 148 -19.30 -21.85 -24.21
N LEU A 149 -18.76 -20.77 -23.62
CA LEU A 149 -17.50 -20.84 -22.89
C LEU A 149 -17.69 -21.64 -21.61
N ASP A 150 -16.60 -22.24 -21.12
CA ASP A 150 -16.60 -22.79 -19.77
C ASP A 150 -16.91 -21.69 -18.76
N ALA A 151 -17.76 -21.97 -17.77
CA ALA A 151 -18.21 -20.99 -16.78
C ALA A 151 -17.03 -20.37 -16.01
N LYS A 152 -15.94 -21.13 -15.83
CA LYS A 152 -14.69 -20.63 -15.24
C LYS A 152 -13.99 -19.62 -16.12
N ALA A 153 -13.95 -19.85 -17.44
CA ALA A 153 -13.32 -18.96 -18.40
C ALA A 153 -14.13 -17.67 -18.57
N GLU A 154 -15.47 -17.74 -18.57
CA GLU A 154 -16.34 -16.57 -18.65
C GLU A 154 -16.18 -15.66 -17.42
N LYS A 155 -16.13 -16.25 -16.21
CA LYS A 155 -15.84 -15.50 -14.98
C LYS A 155 -14.45 -14.86 -15.00
N ALA A 156 -13.42 -15.60 -15.41
CA ALA A 156 -12.05 -15.07 -15.51
C ALA A 156 -11.95 -13.90 -16.51
N TYR A 157 -12.66 -13.99 -17.63
CA TYR A 157 -12.75 -12.90 -18.61
C TYR A 157 -13.39 -11.64 -18.02
N GLU A 158 -14.52 -11.77 -17.32
CA GLU A 158 -15.18 -10.63 -16.68
C GLU A 158 -14.32 -9.96 -15.60
N GLU A 159 -13.66 -10.76 -14.76
CA GLU A 159 -12.74 -10.26 -13.72
C GLU A 159 -11.55 -9.52 -14.34
N LEU A 160 -10.94 -10.09 -15.38
CA LEU A 160 -9.83 -9.48 -16.10
C LEU A 160 -10.24 -8.19 -16.80
N LYS A 161 -11.45 -8.12 -17.38
CA LYS A 161 -12.00 -6.91 -18.02
C LYS A 161 -12.19 -5.79 -17.00
N LYS A 162 -12.87 -6.06 -15.88
CA LYS A 162 -13.05 -5.09 -14.78
C LYS A 162 -11.71 -4.58 -14.24
N LEU A 163 -10.75 -5.48 -14.03
CA LEU A 163 -9.42 -5.13 -13.55
C LEU A 163 -8.66 -4.25 -14.56
N THR A 164 -8.72 -4.59 -15.84
CA THR A 164 -8.04 -3.83 -16.90
C THR A 164 -8.64 -2.43 -17.04
N ASP A 165 -9.97 -2.29 -17.03
CA ASP A 165 -10.65 -0.99 -17.09
C ASP A 165 -10.30 -0.10 -15.89
N PHE A 166 -10.28 -0.68 -14.69
CA PHE A 166 -9.87 0.02 -13.47
C PHE A 166 -8.42 0.52 -13.54
N LEU A 167 -7.49 -0.34 -13.99
CA LEU A 167 -6.09 0.03 -14.11
C LEU A 167 -5.86 1.06 -15.24
N LEU A 168 -6.64 1.03 -16.32
CA LEU A 168 -6.56 2.01 -17.41
C LEU A 168 -7.02 3.39 -16.94
N ASN A 169 -8.09 3.45 -16.14
CA ASN A 169 -8.53 4.69 -15.50
C ASN A 169 -7.46 5.23 -14.54
N LYS A 170 -6.88 4.38 -13.69
CA LYS A 170 -5.75 4.78 -12.82
C LYS A 170 -4.54 5.28 -13.60
N LYS A 171 -4.25 4.70 -14.78
CA LYS A 171 -3.16 5.17 -15.65
C LYS A 171 -3.45 6.54 -16.25
N ARG A 172 -4.70 6.78 -16.66
CA ARG A 172 -5.15 8.09 -17.18
C ARG A 172 -5.07 9.19 -16.12
N GLU A 173 -5.34 8.85 -14.87
CA GLU A 173 -5.24 9.76 -13.73
C GLU A 173 -3.79 9.99 -13.26
N GLY A 174 -2.80 9.29 -13.84
CA GLY A 174 -1.39 9.38 -13.41
C GLY A 174 -1.06 8.60 -12.13
N ASN A 175 -2.04 7.90 -11.55
CA ASN A 175 -1.94 7.19 -10.27
C ASN A 175 -1.42 5.74 -10.39
N LEU A 176 -1.15 5.25 -11.60
CA LEU A 176 -0.65 3.89 -11.83
C LEU A 176 0.87 3.83 -11.64
N ARG A 177 1.28 3.39 -10.45
CA ARG A 177 2.68 3.25 -10.01
C ARG A 177 3.49 2.29 -10.90
N SER A 178 4.82 2.44 -10.93
CA SER A 178 5.72 1.52 -11.64
C SER A 178 5.70 0.10 -11.03
N ASP A 179 5.95 -0.92 -11.84
CA ASP A 179 5.89 -2.33 -11.41
C ASP A 179 6.94 -2.71 -10.35
N ALA A 180 7.92 -1.84 -10.09
CA ALA A 180 8.91 -2.00 -9.03
C ALA A 180 8.28 -2.12 -7.64
N ALA A 181 7.10 -1.50 -7.42
CA ALA A 181 6.39 -1.63 -6.15
C ALA A 181 5.93 -3.07 -5.86
N ALA A 182 5.68 -3.89 -6.88
CA ALA A 182 5.30 -5.31 -6.72
C ALA A 182 6.50 -6.23 -6.44
N LEU A 183 7.73 -5.73 -6.56
CA LEU A 183 9.00 -6.44 -6.31
C LEU A 183 9.51 -6.27 -4.86
N ARG A 184 8.78 -5.54 -4.00
CA ARG A 184 9.24 -5.18 -2.65
C ARG A 184 9.25 -6.38 -1.71
N GLY A 185 10.47 -6.80 -1.37
CA GLY A 185 10.83 -7.57 -0.18
C GLY A 185 10.26 -8.99 -0.12
N ASP A 186 11.15 -9.98 0.06
CA ASP A 186 10.70 -11.28 0.56
C ASP A 186 10.13 -11.06 1.98
N PRO A 187 8.91 -11.53 2.31
CA PRO A 187 8.39 -11.46 3.68
C PRO A 187 9.37 -12.08 4.70
N SER A 188 10.22 -13.01 4.26
CA SER A 188 11.23 -13.69 5.06
C SER A 188 12.62 -13.04 5.03
N SER A 189 12.83 -11.96 4.29
CA SER A 189 14.13 -11.27 4.26
C SER A 189 14.40 -10.57 5.58
N ARG A 190 15.57 -10.82 6.19
CA ARG A 190 15.98 -10.16 7.44
C ARG A 190 16.22 -8.67 7.19
N PRO A 191 15.75 -7.78 8.09
CA PRO A 191 16.01 -6.37 7.95
C PRO A 191 17.51 -6.12 8.17
N PRO A 192 18.11 -5.16 7.46
CA PRO A 192 19.53 -4.82 7.64
C PRO A 192 19.81 -4.15 8.99
N GLU A 193 18.80 -3.50 9.58
CA GLU A 193 18.93 -2.65 10.78
C GLU A 193 17.71 -2.84 11.69
N ASP A 194 17.90 -2.57 12.98
CA ASP A 194 16.85 -2.63 13.98
C ASP A 194 16.01 -1.34 14.00
N PHE A 195 14.69 -1.48 13.89
CA PHE A 195 13.76 -0.36 13.79
C PHE A 195 13.68 0.48 15.08
N HIS A 196 13.97 -0.11 16.25
CA HIS A 196 14.03 0.60 17.52
C HIS A 196 15.10 1.71 17.54
N THR A 197 16.15 1.55 16.74
CA THR A 197 17.29 2.48 16.70
C THR A 197 17.26 3.44 15.51
N LEU A 198 16.35 3.23 14.56
CA LEU A 198 16.26 4.06 13.36
C LEU A 198 15.84 5.49 13.70
N SER A 199 16.46 6.48 13.06
CA SER A 199 16.01 7.86 13.25
C SER A 199 14.63 8.07 12.63
N ILE A 200 13.72 8.65 13.42
CA ILE A 200 12.40 9.06 12.93
C ILE A 200 12.55 10.25 11.98
N TYR A 201 13.51 11.14 12.24
CA TYR A 201 13.82 12.23 11.32
C TYR A 201 14.57 11.68 10.09
N PRO A 202 14.39 12.30 8.90
CA PRO A 202 15.15 11.91 7.73
C PRO A 202 16.65 12.13 7.98
N THR A 203 17.47 11.27 7.39
CA THR A 203 18.94 11.42 7.36
C THR A 203 19.42 11.79 5.96
N TYR A 204 20.71 12.09 5.84
CA TYR A 204 21.33 12.36 4.53
C TYR A 204 21.16 11.19 3.54
N ALA A 205 21.40 9.96 4.03
CA ALA A 205 21.29 8.75 3.23
C ALA A 205 19.85 8.53 2.73
N ASP A 206 18.84 8.81 3.56
CA ASP A 206 17.44 8.63 3.20
C ASP A 206 17.01 9.47 1.98
N ILE A 207 17.70 10.59 1.71
CA ILE A 207 17.35 11.54 0.63
C ILE A 207 18.26 11.36 -0.59
N HIS A 208 19.57 11.16 -0.39
CA HIS A 208 20.55 11.17 -1.49
C HIS A 208 20.93 9.78 -2.00
N GLU A 209 20.77 8.74 -1.17
CA GLU A 209 21.17 7.40 -1.57
C GLU A 209 20.18 6.83 -2.61
N LYS A 210 20.72 6.37 -3.74
CA LYS A 210 19.92 5.77 -4.83
C LYS A 210 19.52 4.32 -4.54
N ALA A 211 20.02 3.75 -3.45
CA ALA A 211 19.59 2.43 -3.01
C ALA A 211 18.12 2.48 -2.61
N GLU A 212 17.32 1.53 -3.09
CA GLU A 212 15.93 1.45 -2.66
C GLU A 212 15.88 1.12 -1.16
N PRO A 213 15.06 1.85 -0.36
CA PRO A 213 14.94 1.56 1.06
C PRO A 213 14.39 0.15 1.27
N PHE A 214 14.93 -0.55 2.26
CA PHE A 214 14.41 -1.86 2.65
C PHE A 214 12.99 -1.71 3.21
N ILE A 215 12.00 -2.22 2.47
CA ILE A 215 10.58 -2.17 2.82
C ILE A 215 9.92 -3.50 2.48
N ARG A 216 9.11 -4.01 3.40
CA ARG A 216 8.25 -5.17 3.19
C ARG A 216 6.84 -4.74 2.82
N ALA A 217 6.17 -5.52 1.98
CA ALA A 217 4.76 -5.29 1.69
C ALA A 217 3.90 -5.59 2.92
N ASN A 218 2.86 -4.77 3.14
CA ASN A 218 1.86 -5.03 4.18
C ASN A 218 1.14 -6.37 3.90
N VAL A 219 1.04 -7.23 4.92
CA VAL A 219 0.27 -8.48 4.82
C VAL A 219 -1.21 -8.14 4.98
N VAL A 220 -1.93 -8.09 3.85
CA VAL A 220 -3.37 -7.76 3.82
C VAL A 220 -4.24 -8.96 4.18
N ARG A 221 -3.72 -10.19 4.05
CA ARG A 221 -4.46 -11.43 4.31
C ARG A 221 -3.60 -12.41 5.09
N GLY A 222 -4.13 -12.87 6.23
CA GLY A 222 -3.42 -13.77 7.14
C GLY A 222 -2.59 -13.01 8.17
N GLY A 223 -1.98 -13.77 9.09
CA GLY A 223 -1.15 -13.24 10.15
C GLY A 223 0.30 -12.99 9.74
N TYR A 224 1.00 -12.26 10.61
CA TYR A 224 2.44 -12.08 10.61
C TYR A 224 3.13 -13.24 11.34
N PRO A 225 4.38 -13.58 11.00
CA PRO A 225 5.10 -14.68 11.64
C PRO A 225 5.40 -14.41 13.12
N ASP A 226 5.67 -13.15 13.46
CA ASP A 226 6.02 -12.70 14.81
C ASP A 226 5.73 -11.19 14.95
N VAL A 227 5.72 -10.71 16.20
CA VAL A 227 5.44 -9.31 16.55
C VAL A 227 6.52 -8.39 15.99
N ALA A 228 7.80 -8.79 16.06
CA ALA A 228 8.92 -7.99 15.55
C ALA A 228 8.75 -7.68 14.05
N THR A 229 8.38 -8.68 13.26
CA THR A 229 8.14 -8.56 11.82
C THR A 229 6.94 -7.66 11.54
N TYR A 230 5.88 -7.75 12.34
CA TYR A 230 4.76 -6.83 12.25
C TYR A 230 5.19 -5.38 12.52
N LEU A 231 5.83 -5.11 13.66
CA LEU A 231 6.28 -3.79 14.08
C LEU A 231 7.26 -3.18 13.06
N ASP A 232 8.28 -3.93 12.65
CA ASP A 232 9.25 -3.51 11.63
C ASP A 232 8.56 -3.15 10.30
N THR A 233 7.62 -3.98 9.85
CA THR A 233 6.89 -3.74 8.60
C THR A 233 6.06 -2.46 8.70
N GLN A 234 5.29 -2.27 9.79
CA GLN A 234 4.48 -1.06 9.97
C GLN A 234 5.35 0.18 10.13
N PHE A 235 6.43 0.12 10.93
CA PHE A 235 7.36 1.23 11.14
C PHE A 235 7.99 1.68 9.81
N ARG A 236 8.57 0.75 9.03
CA ARG A 236 9.22 1.09 7.75
C ARG A 236 8.24 1.59 6.71
N LEU A 237 7.02 1.06 6.67
CA LEU A 237 5.97 1.53 5.76
C LEU A 237 5.52 2.95 6.11
N LEU A 238 5.22 3.23 7.38
CA LEU A 238 4.81 4.55 7.85
C LEU A 238 5.93 5.57 7.68
N ARG A 239 7.18 5.18 7.96
CA ARG A 239 8.34 6.04 7.78
C ARG A 239 8.55 6.41 6.31
N GLU A 240 8.48 5.43 5.41
CA GLU A 240 8.57 5.70 3.96
C GLU A 240 7.42 6.59 3.44
N ASP A 241 6.21 6.48 4.01
CA ASP A 241 5.03 7.22 3.54
C ASP A 241 5.22 8.74 3.59
N PHE A 242 5.83 9.26 4.67
CA PHE A 242 6.14 10.69 4.77
C PHE A 242 7.52 11.06 4.17
N LEU A 243 8.47 10.13 4.13
CA LEU A 243 9.81 10.36 3.58
C LEU A 243 9.81 10.45 2.06
N ARG A 244 9.02 9.62 1.37
CA ARG A 244 9.03 9.58 -0.10
C ARG A 244 8.68 10.93 -0.73
N PRO A 245 7.59 11.63 -0.35
CA PRO A 245 7.28 12.95 -0.90
C PRO A 245 8.44 13.94 -0.71
N LEU A 246 9.13 13.88 0.43
CA LEU A 246 10.28 14.73 0.71
C LEU A 246 11.47 14.38 -0.19
N ARG A 247 11.84 13.10 -0.30
CA ARG A 247 12.95 12.62 -1.15
C ARG A 247 12.71 12.96 -2.62
N GLU A 248 11.53 12.62 -3.14
CA GLU A 248 11.18 12.87 -4.54
C GLU A 248 11.10 14.37 -4.84
N GLY A 249 10.53 15.16 -3.92
CA GLY A 249 10.47 16.62 -4.07
C GLY A 249 11.85 17.29 -4.05
N ILE A 250 12.76 16.88 -3.17
CA ILE A 250 14.14 17.40 -3.14
C ILE A 250 14.87 16.98 -4.43
N ALA A 251 14.74 15.73 -4.86
CA ALA A 251 15.35 15.25 -6.10
C ALA A 251 14.85 16.02 -7.33
N GLU A 252 13.54 16.32 -7.42
CA GLU A 252 12.98 17.15 -8.49
C GLU A 252 13.59 18.56 -8.43
N LEU A 253 13.66 19.16 -7.24
CA LEU A 253 14.25 20.49 -7.05
C LEU A 253 15.71 20.54 -7.52
N LEU A 254 16.51 19.54 -7.16
CA LEU A 254 17.93 19.44 -7.54
C LEU A 254 18.11 19.21 -9.05
N SER A 255 17.24 18.41 -9.68
CA SER A 255 17.30 18.16 -11.13
C SER A 255 17.12 19.45 -11.95
N VAL A 256 16.37 20.41 -11.42
CA VAL A 256 16.11 21.71 -12.07
C VAL A 256 17.20 22.74 -11.75
N ALA A 257 17.95 22.56 -10.65
CA ALA A 257 19.05 23.44 -10.26
C ALA A 257 20.27 23.35 -11.19
N GLY A 258 20.48 22.20 -11.86
CA GLY A 258 21.61 21.98 -12.79
C GLY A 258 21.56 22.77 -14.10
N HIS A 259 20.47 23.49 -14.41
CA HIS A 259 20.35 24.30 -15.63
C HIS A 259 20.34 25.80 -15.31
N GLU A 260 21.52 26.43 -15.42
CA GLU A 260 21.81 27.83 -15.02
C GLU A 260 20.87 28.90 -15.62
N GLN A 261 20.18 28.62 -16.72
CA GLN A 261 19.26 29.57 -17.38
C GLN A 261 17.82 29.59 -16.80
N GLN A 262 17.49 28.80 -15.76
CA GLN A 262 16.12 28.65 -15.26
C GLN A 262 15.86 29.08 -13.80
N GLN A 263 16.80 29.75 -13.13
CA GLN A 263 16.63 30.19 -11.73
C GLN A 263 15.39 31.09 -11.49
N GLN A 264 14.98 31.92 -12.47
CA GLN A 264 13.75 32.70 -12.38
C GLN A 264 12.46 31.87 -12.56
N ARG A 265 12.53 30.73 -13.26
CA ARG A 265 11.40 29.78 -13.42
C ARG A 265 11.23 28.88 -12.20
N GLN A 266 12.31 28.58 -11.47
CA GLN A 266 12.27 27.81 -10.20
C GLN A 266 11.38 28.47 -9.14
N ARG A 267 11.46 29.79 -8.99
CA ARG A 267 10.68 30.57 -7.99
C ARG A 267 9.16 30.56 -8.21
N ARG A 268 8.68 30.13 -9.39
CA ARG A 268 7.26 30.12 -9.75
C ARG A 268 6.69 28.72 -10.01
N ARG A 269 7.53 27.68 -9.96
CA ARG A 269 7.09 26.32 -10.20
C ARG A 269 6.40 25.79 -8.93
N ARG A 270 5.27 25.11 -9.14
CA ARG A 270 4.59 24.38 -8.07
C ARG A 270 5.11 22.94 -8.10
N TYR A 271 5.43 22.45 -6.92
CA TYR A 271 5.74 21.05 -6.68
C TYR A 271 4.51 20.46 -5.97
N ASP A 272 4.12 19.25 -6.36
CA ASP A 272 2.94 18.61 -5.79
C ASP A 272 3.24 18.07 -4.38
N ASP A 273 4.47 17.58 -4.16
CA ASP A 273 4.87 16.89 -2.93
C ASP A 273 5.58 17.77 -1.89
N ILE A 274 6.12 18.93 -2.30
CA ILE A 274 6.87 19.83 -1.43
C ILE A 274 6.50 21.31 -1.61
N ARG A 275 6.83 22.12 -0.62
CA ARG A 275 6.69 23.59 -0.67
C ARG A 275 8.01 24.25 -0.34
N VAL A 276 8.43 25.15 -1.21
CA VAL A 276 9.74 25.79 -1.15
C VAL A 276 9.62 27.22 -0.63
N TYR A 277 10.51 27.59 0.28
CA TYR A 277 10.65 28.92 0.86
C TYR A 277 12.07 29.39 0.63
N HIS A 278 12.22 30.62 0.12
CA HIS A 278 13.49 31.21 -0.27
C HIS A 278 13.94 32.29 0.72
N ASP A 279 15.22 32.63 0.63
CA ASP A 279 15.89 33.68 1.40
C ASP A 279 15.66 33.51 2.92
N VAL A 280 15.77 32.26 3.40
CA VAL A 280 15.46 31.90 4.78
C VAL A 280 16.62 32.21 5.70
N ARG A 281 16.37 32.92 6.82
CA ARG A 281 17.40 33.32 7.77
C ARG A 281 16.99 32.98 9.20
N LEU A 282 17.95 32.48 9.97
CA LEU A 282 17.83 32.27 11.40
C LEU A 282 17.99 33.60 12.13
N VAL A 283 16.97 34.02 12.88
CA VAL A 283 16.94 35.32 13.57
C VAL A 283 17.47 35.18 14.99
N SER A 284 16.71 34.50 15.85
CA SER A 284 17.09 34.33 17.24
C SER A 284 16.41 33.10 17.86
N PRO A 285 17.09 32.40 18.79
CA PRO A 285 16.44 31.43 19.64
C PRO A 285 15.51 32.13 20.64
N SER A 286 14.39 31.51 20.94
CA SER A 286 13.47 31.89 22.02
C SER A 286 13.05 30.63 22.80
N CYS A 287 12.69 30.81 24.06
CA CYS A 287 12.23 29.71 24.90
C CYS A 287 10.70 29.68 24.89
N SER A 288 10.13 28.50 24.62
CA SER A 288 8.70 28.23 24.79
C SER A 288 8.49 27.10 25.78
N SER A 289 7.23 26.78 26.09
CA SER A 289 6.84 25.61 26.89
C SER A 289 7.28 24.28 26.27
N VAL A 290 7.56 24.25 24.96
CA VAL A 290 8.01 23.07 24.21
C VAL A 290 9.55 22.97 24.17
N GLY A 291 10.26 23.98 24.68
CA GLY A 291 11.71 24.05 24.73
C GLY A 291 12.31 25.19 23.90
N ILE A 292 13.51 24.98 23.37
CA ILE A 292 14.22 26.00 22.57
C ILE A 292 13.68 25.99 21.15
N ILE A 293 13.00 27.07 20.79
CA ILE A 293 12.49 27.35 19.44
C ILE A 293 13.38 28.40 18.78
N HIS A 294 13.47 28.38 17.45
CA HIS A 294 14.25 29.33 16.66
C HIS A 294 13.32 30.10 15.75
N ASN A 295 13.35 31.42 15.84
CA ASN A 295 12.60 32.26 14.94
C ASN A 295 13.33 32.39 13.61
N VAL A 296 12.62 32.11 12.54
CA VAL A 296 13.14 32.05 11.19
C VAL A 296 12.34 32.99 10.31
N SER A 297 13.04 33.80 9.51
CA SER A 297 12.43 34.68 8.52
C SER A 297 12.58 34.10 7.11
N PHE A 298 11.61 34.33 6.22
CA PHE A 298 11.63 33.89 4.83
C PHE A 298 10.98 34.92 3.88
N ASP A 299 11.27 34.81 2.58
CA ASP A 299 10.73 35.75 1.59
C ASP A 299 9.22 35.54 1.33
N VAL A 300 8.43 36.56 1.65
CA VAL A 300 6.97 36.58 1.42
C VAL A 300 6.56 37.09 0.04
N ARG A 301 7.46 37.68 -0.75
CA ARG A 301 7.14 38.21 -2.09
C ARG A 301 6.44 37.19 -3.01
N PRO A 302 6.88 35.93 -3.12
CA PRO A 302 6.19 34.93 -3.95
C PRO A 302 4.87 34.42 -3.33
N LEU A 303 4.63 34.67 -2.04
CA LEU A 303 3.53 34.10 -1.26
C LEU A 303 2.40 35.11 -0.98
N ARG A 304 2.42 36.30 -1.59
CA ARG A 304 1.39 37.35 -1.39
C ARG A 304 -0.04 36.93 -1.74
N SER A 305 -0.21 35.91 -2.58
CA SER A 305 -1.53 35.36 -2.96
C SER A 305 -2.05 34.30 -1.97
N VAL A 306 -1.24 33.88 -1.00
CA VAL A 306 -1.59 32.83 -0.05
C VAL A 306 -2.43 33.42 1.07
N ARG A 307 -3.65 32.90 1.22
CA ARG A 307 -4.50 33.18 2.39
C ARG A 307 -4.03 32.32 3.55
N TRP A 308 -3.17 32.90 4.39
CA TRP A 308 -2.54 32.19 5.51
C TRP A 308 -3.55 31.55 6.45
N ASP A 309 -4.69 32.17 6.72
CA ASP A 309 -5.71 31.66 7.64
C ASP A 309 -6.29 30.30 7.21
N ASN A 310 -6.47 30.09 5.89
CA ASN A 310 -7.03 28.83 5.34
C ASN A 310 -5.95 27.89 4.77
N SER A 311 -4.69 28.31 4.83
CA SER A 311 -3.58 27.54 4.25
C SER A 311 -3.23 26.35 5.14
N LYS A 312 -2.90 25.22 4.54
CA LYS A 312 -2.29 24.06 5.22
C LYS A 312 -0.76 24.13 5.25
N ARG A 313 -0.19 25.32 5.05
CA ARG A 313 1.27 25.59 5.03
C ARG A 313 1.79 25.90 6.43
N LEU A 314 2.96 25.34 6.74
CA LEU A 314 3.66 25.50 8.00
C LEU A 314 2.71 25.25 9.19
N LEU A 315 1.96 24.14 9.12
CA LEU A 315 1.14 23.70 10.24
C LEU A 315 2.04 23.35 11.41
N PHE A 316 1.53 23.51 12.63
CA PHE A 316 2.22 23.04 13.82
C PHE A 316 2.62 21.57 13.63
N GLY A 317 3.89 21.24 13.83
CA GLY A 317 4.44 19.90 13.65
C GLY A 317 4.68 19.46 12.19
N SER A 318 4.48 20.33 11.20
CA SER A 318 5.00 20.10 9.84
C SER A 318 6.53 19.97 9.86
N LEU A 319 7.07 19.00 9.13
CA LEU A 319 8.52 18.82 8.95
C LEU A 319 9.04 19.79 7.87
N VAL A 320 10.11 20.50 8.22
CA VAL A 320 10.86 21.35 7.30
C VAL A 320 12.33 20.93 7.28
N CYS A 321 12.93 21.02 6.10
CA CYS A 321 14.35 20.79 5.86
C CYS A 321 14.99 22.09 5.37
N LEU A 322 16.05 22.54 6.03
CA LEU A 322 16.81 23.73 5.65
C LEU A 322 18.17 23.30 5.10
N SER A 323 18.59 23.92 4.00
CA SER A 323 19.91 23.70 3.43
C SER A 323 20.50 25.00 2.87
N ARG A 324 21.82 25.12 2.89
CA ARG A 324 22.58 26.27 2.34
C ARG A 324 23.33 25.95 1.03
N ASP A 325 23.42 24.68 0.69
CA ASP A 325 24.33 24.13 -0.32
C ASP A 325 23.63 23.05 -1.17
N ASN A 326 22.40 23.34 -1.61
CA ASN A 326 21.62 22.41 -2.45
C ASN A 326 21.45 21.02 -1.81
N PHE A 327 21.10 20.97 -0.53
CA PHE A 327 20.82 19.76 0.25
C PHE A 327 22.04 18.87 0.54
N ASP A 328 23.28 19.33 0.31
CA ASP A 328 24.46 18.63 0.80
C ASP A 328 24.53 18.62 2.34
N SER A 329 24.24 19.76 2.98
CA SER A 329 23.95 19.88 4.41
C SER A 329 22.47 20.12 4.66
N MET A 330 21.89 19.39 5.60
CA MET A 330 20.45 19.41 5.86
C MET A 330 20.16 19.51 7.35
N LEU A 331 19.39 20.55 7.71
CA LEU A 331 18.90 20.78 9.05
C LEU A 331 17.41 20.52 9.09
N PHE A 332 16.99 19.51 9.85
CA PHE A 332 15.59 19.16 10.03
C PHE A 332 14.99 19.86 11.25
N ALA A 333 13.79 20.40 11.06
CA ALA A 333 13.03 21.01 12.14
C ALA A 333 11.53 20.74 11.97
N SER A 334 10.79 20.81 13.07
CA SER A 334 9.33 20.87 13.06
C SER A 334 8.85 22.30 13.31
N VAL A 335 7.70 22.68 12.77
CA VAL A 335 7.11 23.99 13.04
C VAL A 335 6.51 24.01 14.45
N ALA A 336 6.99 24.92 15.31
CA ALA A 336 6.59 24.99 16.71
C ALA A 336 5.46 26.00 16.99
N ASN A 337 5.43 27.10 16.24
CA ASN A 337 4.35 28.07 16.34
C ASN A 337 4.04 28.67 14.98
N ARG A 338 2.75 28.89 14.73
CA ARG A 338 2.19 29.39 13.50
C ARG A 338 1.24 30.55 13.79
N GLY A 339 1.79 31.75 13.98
CA GLY A 339 1.00 32.98 13.99
C GLY A 339 0.64 33.41 12.57
N CYS A 340 -0.64 33.59 12.25
CA CYS A 340 -1.06 34.09 10.93
C CYS A 340 -0.45 35.47 10.61
N GLU A 341 -0.33 36.35 11.62
CA GLU A 341 0.31 37.67 11.46
C GLU A 341 1.81 37.55 11.22
N ASP A 342 2.49 36.67 11.96
CA ASP A 342 3.92 36.42 11.80
C ASP A 342 4.23 35.88 10.41
N LEU A 343 3.42 34.93 9.91
CA LEU A 343 3.56 34.37 8.57
C LEU A 343 3.34 35.41 7.46
N ARG A 344 2.45 36.39 7.66
CA ARG A 344 2.28 37.51 6.71
C ARG A 344 3.53 38.39 6.64
N GLN A 345 4.27 38.48 7.75
CA GLN A 345 5.56 39.16 7.84
C GLN A 345 6.74 38.27 7.43
N GLY A 346 6.49 36.98 7.19
CA GLY A 346 7.50 36.00 6.79
C GLY A 346 8.25 35.39 7.96
N LEU A 347 7.66 35.37 9.15
CA LEU A 347 8.25 34.82 10.37
C LEU A 347 7.56 33.50 10.75
N VAL A 348 8.36 32.53 11.18
CA VAL A 348 7.90 31.25 11.72
C VAL A 348 8.84 30.75 12.81
N SER A 349 8.31 30.09 13.83
CA SER A 349 9.12 29.50 14.90
C SER A 349 9.31 28.01 14.63
N LEU A 350 10.57 27.55 14.62
CA LEU A 350 10.95 26.17 14.35
C LEU A 350 11.59 25.50 15.58
N CYS A 351 11.34 24.21 15.75
CA CYS A 351 12.01 23.34 16.71
C CYS A 351 12.93 22.37 15.96
N PHE A 352 14.24 22.59 16.02
CA PHE A 352 15.22 21.73 15.35
C PHE A 352 15.30 20.34 16.01
N SER A 353 15.58 19.32 15.20
CA SER A 353 15.86 17.96 15.69
C SER A 353 17.13 17.93 16.56
N LYS A 354 17.29 16.89 17.39
CA LYS A 354 18.46 16.77 18.29
C LYS A 354 19.80 16.82 17.54
N GLU A 355 19.86 16.18 16.37
CA GLU A 355 21.03 16.15 15.49
C GLU A 355 21.29 17.53 14.89
N SER A 356 20.27 18.14 14.27
CA SER A 356 20.40 19.47 13.66
C SER A 356 20.78 20.54 14.68
N ARG A 357 20.32 20.44 15.93
CA ARG A 357 20.72 21.36 17.01
C ARG A 357 22.23 21.36 17.29
N ARG A 358 22.93 20.25 17.03
CA ARG A 358 24.39 20.16 17.23
C ARG A 358 25.15 20.94 16.17
N GLU A 359 24.55 21.15 14.99
CA GLU A 359 25.15 21.86 13.87
C GLU A 359 24.77 23.35 13.82
N LEU A 360 23.75 23.76 14.58
CA LEU A 360 23.35 25.17 14.70
C LEU A 360 24.46 26.14 15.15
N PRO A 361 25.42 25.77 16.04
CA PRO A 361 26.52 26.66 16.41
C PRO A 361 27.42 27.08 15.25
N ASP A 362 27.49 26.29 14.18
CA ASP A 362 28.31 26.57 13.00
C ASP A 362 27.59 27.49 11.98
N VAL A 363 26.31 27.80 12.23
CA VAL A 363 25.49 28.65 11.36
C VAL A 363 25.69 30.12 11.71
N LYS A 364 26.07 30.92 10.71
CA LYS A 364 26.21 32.37 10.88
C LYS A 364 24.88 33.08 10.64
N PRO A 365 24.59 34.20 11.32
CA PRO A 365 23.39 35.00 11.05
C PRO A 365 23.29 35.55 9.63
N SER A 366 24.42 35.66 8.91
CA SER A 366 24.49 36.07 7.52
C SER A 366 24.03 34.99 6.54
N ASP A 367 23.99 33.73 6.96
CA ASP A 367 23.75 32.60 6.10
C ASP A 367 22.29 32.62 5.60
N VAL A 368 22.13 32.21 4.35
CA VAL A 368 20.84 32.14 3.67
C VAL A 368 20.55 30.70 3.36
N PHE A 369 19.39 30.25 3.78
CA PHE A 369 18.93 28.89 3.61
C PHE A 369 17.80 28.84 2.58
N LEU A 370 17.70 27.70 1.93
CA LEU A 370 16.52 27.22 1.24
C LEU A 370 15.77 26.30 2.21
N MET A 371 14.49 26.56 2.45
CA MET A 371 13.66 25.71 3.31
C MET A 371 12.61 24.99 2.48
N VAL A 372 12.48 23.69 2.71
CA VAL A 372 11.50 22.83 2.06
C VAL A 372 10.59 22.21 3.12
N GLU A 373 9.29 22.36 2.94
CA GLU A 373 8.23 21.70 3.73
C GLU A 373 7.68 20.51 2.93
N THR A 374 7.54 19.35 3.57
CA THR A 374 6.81 18.20 3.01
C THR A 374 5.29 18.41 3.10
N THR A 375 4.54 17.90 2.13
CA THR A 375 3.06 17.93 2.21
C THR A 375 2.49 16.94 3.21
N ALA A 376 3.24 15.91 3.58
CA ALA A 376 2.85 14.94 4.61
C ALA A 376 2.88 15.58 6.01
N TYR A 377 1.84 15.34 6.81
CA TYR A 377 1.74 15.91 8.15
C TYR A 377 2.58 15.11 9.16
N PHE A 378 3.86 15.45 9.26
CA PHE A 378 4.87 14.71 10.03
C PHE A 378 4.51 14.46 11.49
N GLU A 379 3.88 15.41 12.19
CA GLU A 379 3.53 15.25 13.61
C GLU A 379 2.68 14.00 13.89
N ALA A 380 1.73 13.67 13.00
CA ALA A 380 0.92 12.48 13.15
C ALA A 380 1.75 11.19 13.00
N TYR A 381 2.75 11.19 12.12
CA TYR A 381 3.67 10.06 11.98
C TYR A 381 4.65 9.98 13.14
N ARG A 382 5.18 11.12 13.61
CA ARG A 382 6.21 11.18 14.66
C ARG A 382 5.78 10.44 15.92
N HIS A 383 4.62 10.78 16.48
CA HIS A 383 4.11 10.14 17.71
C HIS A 383 3.82 8.65 17.52
N VAL A 384 3.33 8.26 16.33
CA VAL A 384 3.05 6.85 16.02
C VAL A 384 4.36 6.07 15.90
N LEU A 385 5.37 6.63 15.23
CA LEU A 385 6.67 6.01 15.08
C LEU A 385 7.42 5.91 16.42
N GLU A 386 7.33 6.94 17.27
CA GLU A 386 7.86 6.90 18.65
C GLU A 386 7.19 5.77 19.44
N GLY A 387 5.85 5.67 19.40
CA GLY A 387 5.13 4.58 20.07
C GLY A 387 5.46 3.19 19.53
N LEU A 388 5.70 3.05 18.22
CA LEU A 388 6.16 1.80 17.63
C LEU A 388 7.59 1.45 18.06
N GLN A 389 8.47 2.43 18.26
CA GLN A 389 9.83 2.20 18.76
C GLN A 389 9.88 1.82 20.23
N GLU A 390 8.92 2.29 21.03
CA GLU A 390 8.81 1.94 22.46
C GLU A 390 8.11 0.59 22.67
N ALA A 391 7.38 0.08 21.68
CA ALA A 391 6.62 -1.16 21.79
C ALA A 391 7.54 -2.39 21.85
N GLU A 392 7.50 -3.11 22.98
CA GLU A 392 8.22 -4.38 23.14
C GLU A 392 7.38 -5.59 22.68
N GLU A 393 8.05 -6.65 22.24
CA GLU A 393 7.40 -7.89 21.78
C GLU A 393 6.64 -8.63 22.89
N VAL A 394 7.12 -8.52 24.13
CA VAL A 394 6.59 -9.27 25.28
C VAL A 394 5.22 -8.75 25.70
N ASP A 395 5.06 -7.43 25.70
CA ASP A 395 3.86 -6.73 26.19
C ASP A 395 2.94 -6.25 25.06
N PHE A 396 3.09 -6.83 23.85
CA PHE A 396 2.32 -6.39 22.70
C PHE A 396 0.82 -6.73 22.85
N PRO A 397 -0.07 -5.73 22.91
CA PRO A 397 -1.48 -5.94 23.18
C PRO A 397 -2.17 -6.64 22.00
N PHE A 398 -3.13 -7.52 22.30
CA PHE A 398 -3.95 -8.23 21.30
C PHE A 398 -3.14 -9.00 20.23
N ARG A 399 -1.92 -9.47 20.58
CA ARG A 399 -1.04 -10.25 19.70
C ARG A 399 -1.77 -11.35 18.93
N ARG A 400 -2.62 -12.12 19.63
CA ARG A 400 -3.40 -13.23 19.06
C ARG A 400 -4.29 -12.81 17.88
N TYR A 401 -4.79 -11.58 17.88
CA TYR A 401 -5.71 -11.09 16.86
C TYR A 401 -5.02 -10.23 15.80
N ILE A 402 -4.13 -9.33 16.22
CA ILE A 402 -3.48 -8.38 15.30
C ILE A 402 -2.36 -9.07 14.51
N VAL A 403 -1.54 -9.89 15.18
CA VAL A 403 -0.37 -10.53 14.58
C VAL A 403 -0.73 -11.92 14.07
N GLU A 404 -1.32 -12.77 14.92
CA GLU A 404 -1.61 -14.17 14.56
C GLU A 404 -2.92 -14.34 13.77
N CYS A 405 -3.76 -13.31 13.71
CA CYS A 405 -5.07 -13.32 13.03
C CYS A 405 -5.99 -14.47 13.46
N GLN A 406 -5.97 -14.82 14.76
CA GLN A 406 -6.94 -15.72 15.35
C GLN A 406 -8.34 -15.11 15.21
N LYS A 407 -9.32 -15.89 14.72
CA LYS A 407 -10.69 -15.41 14.51
C LYS A 407 -11.59 -15.64 15.71
N ASP A 408 -11.22 -16.59 16.56
CA ASP A 408 -11.98 -16.95 17.75
C ASP A 408 -11.58 -16.01 18.88
N VAL A 409 -12.43 -15.01 19.15
CA VAL A 409 -12.19 -14.02 20.19
C VAL A 409 -12.69 -14.55 21.52
N GLU A 410 -11.81 -14.57 22.52
CA GLU A 410 -12.13 -15.06 23.86
C GLU A 410 -12.83 -13.96 24.68
N PRO A 411 -13.51 -14.32 25.79
CA PRO A 411 -13.99 -13.33 26.74
C PRO A 411 -12.83 -12.64 27.45
N PRO A 412 -12.96 -11.35 27.82
CA PRO A 412 -11.92 -10.63 28.56
C PRO A 412 -11.49 -11.35 29.85
N ASP A 413 -10.19 -11.30 30.18
CA ASP A 413 -9.61 -11.95 31.36
C ASP A 413 -10.31 -11.57 32.68
N TYR A 414 -10.78 -10.33 32.79
CA TYR A 414 -11.50 -9.87 33.98
C TYR A 414 -12.87 -10.56 34.15
N LEU A 415 -13.48 -11.10 33.10
CA LEU A 415 -14.70 -11.91 33.19
C LEU A 415 -14.39 -13.35 33.61
N ALA A 416 -13.25 -13.90 33.18
CA ALA A 416 -12.82 -15.24 33.55
C ALA A 416 -12.46 -15.37 35.04
N THR A 417 -12.01 -14.27 35.65
CA THR A 417 -11.66 -14.22 37.08
C THR A 417 -12.87 -14.01 38.01
N LEU A 418 -14.02 -13.60 37.46
CA LEU A 418 -15.24 -13.42 38.23
C LEU A 418 -15.96 -14.76 38.40
N PRO A 419 -16.33 -15.17 39.64
CA PRO A 419 -17.08 -16.40 39.87
C PRO A 419 -18.49 -16.37 39.24
N ARG A 420 -18.99 -15.17 38.91
CA ARG A 420 -20.22 -14.91 38.14
C ARG A 420 -20.07 -13.59 37.35
N PRO A 421 -19.90 -13.60 36.01
CA PRO A 421 -19.78 -12.39 35.19
C PRO A 421 -21.16 -11.75 34.96
N LYS A 422 -21.83 -11.35 36.05
CA LYS A 422 -23.18 -10.79 36.00
C LYS A 422 -23.16 -9.28 36.12
N TYR A 423 -23.75 -8.61 35.15
CA TYR A 423 -23.84 -7.15 35.09
C TYR A 423 -25.27 -6.69 35.36
N ASP A 424 -25.40 -5.54 36.00
CA ASP A 424 -26.69 -4.92 36.31
C ASP A 424 -27.18 -4.13 35.09
N PHE A 425 -28.21 -4.64 34.41
CA PHE A 425 -28.79 -4.02 33.22
C PHE A 425 -29.93 -3.03 33.55
N SER A 426 -30.27 -2.82 34.84
CA SER A 426 -31.30 -1.87 35.26
C SER A 426 -31.19 -0.47 34.63
N PRO A 427 -29.99 0.12 34.43
CA PRO A 427 -29.88 1.45 33.83
C PRO A 427 -30.29 1.54 32.37
N VAL A 428 -30.25 0.41 31.65
CA VAL A 428 -30.52 0.34 30.19
C VAL A 428 -31.93 -0.22 29.93
N LEU A 429 -32.40 -1.09 30.81
CA LEU A 429 -33.77 -1.59 30.81
C LEU A 429 -34.69 -0.54 31.42
N HIS A 430 -35.15 0.40 30.60
CA HIS A 430 -36.16 1.39 30.98
C HIS A 430 -37.46 0.69 31.35
N THR A 431 -37.57 0.27 32.61
CA THR A 431 -38.84 -0.14 33.19
C THR A 431 -39.55 1.16 33.53
N GLU A 432 -40.61 1.50 32.79
CA GLU A 432 -41.48 2.63 33.10
C GLU A 432 -42.19 2.35 34.44
N LEU A 433 -41.51 2.62 35.54
CA LEU A 433 -42.08 2.57 36.87
C LEU A 433 -42.39 4.00 37.33
N PRO A 434 -43.59 4.25 37.86
CA PRO A 434 -43.99 5.58 38.32
C PRO A 434 -43.09 6.06 39.46
N ASP A 435 -42.63 7.31 39.34
CA ASP A 435 -41.56 8.03 40.07
C ASP A 435 -41.58 8.02 41.62
N ASP A 436 -42.53 7.34 42.29
CA ASP A 436 -42.85 7.61 43.70
C ASP A 436 -42.76 6.41 44.66
N SER A 437 -42.02 5.36 44.29
CA SER A 437 -41.94 4.15 45.12
C SER A 437 -40.52 3.80 45.55
N TYR A 438 -40.26 3.91 46.86
CA TYR A 438 -39.08 3.34 47.54
C TYR A 438 -38.97 1.79 47.43
N LEU A 439 -39.84 1.12 46.64
CA LEU A 439 -39.80 -0.32 46.38
C LEU A 439 -38.66 -0.76 45.44
N HIS A 440 -37.96 0.15 44.76
CA HIS A 440 -36.82 -0.19 43.87
C HIS A 440 -35.65 -0.92 44.56
N LEU A 441 -35.57 -0.87 45.90
CA LEU A 441 -34.56 -1.59 46.68
C LEU A 441 -34.92 -3.06 46.95
N LEU A 442 -36.15 -3.47 46.65
CA LEU A 442 -36.68 -4.81 46.95
C LEU A 442 -36.88 -5.69 45.71
N GLU A 443 -36.84 -5.12 44.51
CA GLU A 443 -36.90 -5.91 43.27
C GLU A 443 -35.53 -6.50 42.92
N PRO A 444 -35.46 -7.77 42.50
CA PRO A 444 -34.20 -8.38 42.09
C PRO A 444 -33.67 -7.66 40.86
N ARG A 445 -32.49 -7.05 41.00
CA ARG A 445 -31.79 -6.40 39.87
C ARG A 445 -31.63 -7.39 38.72
N PRO A 446 -31.91 -6.98 37.46
CA PRO A 446 -31.73 -7.79 36.27
C PRO A 446 -30.22 -7.99 36.03
N MET A 447 -29.69 -8.99 36.73
CA MET A 447 -28.31 -9.42 36.69
C MET A 447 -28.12 -10.38 35.51
N VAL A 448 -27.61 -9.85 34.40
CA VAL A 448 -27.40 -10.58 33.15
C VAL A 448 -25.99 -11.14 33.12
N ASP A 449 -25.85 -12.44 32.88
CA ASP A 449 -24.56 -13.03 32.54
C ASP A 449 -24.14 -12.58 31.14
N VAL A 450 -23.09 -11.75 31.06
CA VAL A 450 -22.68 -11.15 29.78
C VAL A 450 -22.07 -12.18 28.82
N VAL A 451 -21.63 -13.33 29.31
CA VAL A 451 -21.02 -14.40 28.49
C VAL A 451 -22.09 -15.34 27.93
N ASP A 452 -23.18 -15.58 28.68
CA ASP A 452 -24.28 -16.42 28.22
C ASP A 452 -25.27 -15.66 27.33
N ALA A 453 -25.15 -15.84 26.02
CA ALA A 453 -26.02 -15.21 25.01
C ALA A 453 -27.52 -15.45 25.22
N ARG A 454 -27.94 -16.48 25.98
CA ARG A 454 -29.35 -16.78 26.24
C ARG A 454 -29.98 -15.90 27.33
N GLN A 455 -29.16 -15.28 28.18
CA GLN A 455 -29.61 -14.42 29.28
C GLN A 455 -29.71 -12.94 28.87
N TRP A 456 -29.31 -12.61 27.64
CA TRP A 456 -29.39 -11.25 27.11
C TRP A 456 -30.85 -10.81 26.86
N PRO A 457 -31.22 -9.59 27.26
CA PRO A 457 -32.53 -9.00 26.92
C PRO A 457 -32.70 -8.86 25.40
N SER A 458 -33.94 -8.71 24.94
CA SER A 458 -34.20 -8.46 23.51
C SER A 458 -33.78 -7.05 23.10
N ALA A 459 -33.59 -6.82 21.80
CA ALA A 459 -33.27 -5.49 21.26
C ALA A 459 -34.36 -4.46 21.63
N ASP A 460 -35.62 -4.87 21.58
CA ASP A 460 -36.77 -4.05 21.99
C ASP A 460 -36.73 -3.67 23.48
N ASP A 461 -36.36 -4.60 24.37
CA ASP A 461 -36.23 -4.34 25.81
C ASP A 461 -35.12 -3.31 26.11
N LEU A 462 -34.05 -3.32 25.29
CA LEU A 462 -32.95 -2.37 25.37
C LEU A 462 -33.24 -1.06 24.63
N ARG A 463 -34.37 -0.97 23.90
CA ARG A 463 -34.70 0.13 22.97
C ARG A 463 -33.59 0.41 21.96
N LEU A 464 -32.88 -0.65 21.56
CA LEU A 464 -31.82 -0.62 20.55
C LEU A 464 -32.32 -1.34 19.30
N ASP A 465 -31.79 -0.98 18.14
CA ASP A 465 -31.96 -1.86 16.97
C ASP A 465 -31.09 -3.12 17.11
N GLU A 466 -31.38 -4.14 16.30
CA GLU A 466 -30.67 -5.43 16.32
C GLU A 466 -29.15 -5.28 16.17
N SER A 467 -28.68 -4.35 15.35
CA SER A 467 -27.25 -4.13 15.11
C SER A 467 -26.57 -3.45 16.31
N GLN A 468 -27.25 -2.51 16.96
CA GLN A 468 -26.79 -1.87 18.19
C GLN A 468 -26.78 -2.85 19.38
N ALA A 469 -27.81 -3.68 19.51
CA ALA A 469 -27.87 -4.71 20.54
C ALA A 469 -26.76 -5.75 20.36
N GLU A 470 -26.49 -6.15 19.12
CA GLU A 470 -25.35 -7.03 18.80
C GLU A 470 -24.01 -6.37 19.11
N ALA A 471 -23.83 -5.09 18.79
CA ALA A 471 -22.63 -4.33 19.09
C ALA A 471 -22.37 -4.23 20.60
N LEU A 472 -23.41 -3.95 21.39
CA LEU A 472 -23.34 -3.93 22.86
C LEU A 472 -22.93 -5.30 23.41
N ARG A 473 -23.54 -6.38 22.88
CA ARG A 473 -23.19 -7.75 23.24
C ARG A 473 -21.73 -8.07 22.93
N LEU A 474 -21.25 -7.72 21.75
CA LEU A 474 -19.86 -7.94 21.36
C LEU A 474 -18.89 -7.17 22.27
N ALA A 475 -19.17 -5.90 22.55
CA ALA A 475 -18.33 -5.05 23.39
C ALA A 475 -18.20 -5.57 24.84
N LEU A 476 -19.26 -6.16 25.40
CA LEU A 476 -19.29 -6.62 26.79
C LEU A 476 -18.86 -8.08 26.97
N SER A 477 -18.88 -8.90 25.92
CA SER A 477 -18.60 -10.34 26.02
C SER A 477 -17.27 -10.78 25.41
N ARG A 478 -16.61 -9.94 24.61
CA ARG A 478 -15.39 -10.28 23.85
C ARG A 478 -14.23 -9.36 24.22
N GLU A 479 -13.02 -9.90 24.25
CA GLU A 479 -11.81 -9.13 24.55
C GLU A 479 -11.42 -8.15 23.43
N LEU A 480 -11.84 -8.44 22.19
CA LEU A 480 -11.69 -7.56 21.03
C LEU A 480 -13.00 -7.49 20.25
N ALA A 481 -13.56 -6.30 20.10
CA ALA A 481 -14.75 -6.06 19.30
C ALA A 481 -14.47 -4.98 18.22
N ILE A 482 -14.84 -5.28 16.98
CA ILE A 482 -14.81 -4.31 15.88
C ILE A 482 -16.26 -3.95 15.58
N ILE A 483 -16.65 -2.73 15.92
CA ILE A 483 -18.00 -2.22 15.76
C ILE A 483 -17.96 -1.11 14.70
N GLN A 484 -18.81 -1.23 13.68
CA GLN A 484 -18.90 -0.26 12.60
C GLN A 484 -20.34 0.25 12.50
N GLY A 485 -20.54 1.54 12.71
CA GLY A 485 -21.83 2.22 12.56
C GLY A 485 -21.65 3.61 11.95
N PRO A 486 -22.73 4.25 11.48
CA PRO A 486 -22.70 5.65 11.09
C PRO A 486 -22.24 6.56 12.25
N PRO A 487 -21.71 7.75 11.97
CA PRO A 487 -21.34 8.70 13.02
C PRO A 487 -22.59 9.11 13.82
N GLY A 488 -22.55 8.90 15.15
CA GLY A 488 -23.66 9.24 16.06
C GLY A 488 -24.57 8.08 16.46
N THR A 489 -24.22 6.83 16.10
CA THR A 489 -24.91 5.60 16.51
C THR A 489 -24.24 4.91 17.68
#